data_AF-A0A5N6JGY1-F1
#
_entry.id   AF-A0A5N6JGY1-F1
#
_cell.length_a   1.000
_cell.length_b   1.000
_cell.length_c   1.000
_cell.angle_alpha   90.00
_cell.angle_beta   90.00
_cell.angle_gamma   90.00
#
_symmetry.space_group_name_H-M   'P 1'
#
loop_
_entity.id
_entity.type
_entity.pdbx_description
1 polymer ?
#
loop_
_entity_poly.entity_id
_entity_poly.type
_entity_poly.pdbx_seq_one_letter_code
_entity_poly.pdbx_strand_id
1 'polypeptide(L)'
;MQPSLWWAHGLSRRLEANDMPLAVEFLERIDVMGTVFIVVGFASLTASLSLATDAPHGWVTGYVIALLCVGSTLPICFVWWESRSQFPLMPLAIWKDPTFSAVIAAQCLGDVGFSSTTF
;
A
#
# COMPACT_ATOMS: atom_id res chain seq x y z
N MET A 1 30.36 8.47 30.76
CA MET A 1 29.97 7.33 31.60
C MET A 1 28.48 7.13 31.45
N GLN A 2 28.03 6.03 30.84
CA GLN A 2 26.61 5.72 30.59
C GLN A 2 26.19 4.60 31.56
N PRO A 3 25.07 4.73 32.30
CA PRO A 3 24.66 3.73 33.28
C PRO A 3 24.15 2.46 32.58
N SER A 4 24.54 1.28 33.08
CA SER A 4 24.10 -0.01 32.54
C SER A 4 22.62 -0.26 32.90
N LEU A 5 21.76 -0.27 31.89
CA LEU A 5 20.31 -0.48 32.00
C LEU A 5 19.96 -1.98 32.17
N TRP A 6 20.47 -2.61 33.23
CA TRP A 6 20.23 -4.04 33.52
C TRP A 6 18.74 -4.40 33.71
N TRP A 7 17.91 -3.42 34.10
CA TRP A 7 16.47 -3.57 34.29
C TRP A 7 15.69 -3.66 32.96
N ALA A 8 16.24 -3.16 31.84
CA ALA A 8 15.58 -3.20 30.53
C ALA A 8 15.55 -4.62 29.92
N HIS A 9 16.57 -5.45 30.21
CA HIS A 9 16.69 -6.81 29.69
C HIS A 9 15.67 -7.83 30.26
N GLY A 10 15.12 -7.54 31.44
CA GLY A 10 14.06 -8.36 32.04
C GLY A 10 12.66 -7.99 31.56
N LEU A 11 12.48 -6.73 31.13
CA LEU A 11 11.23 -6.22 30.61
C LEU A 11 11.04 -6.60 29.14
N SER A 12 12.08 -6.51 28.30
CA SER A 12 12.01 -6.90 26.89
C SER A 12 11.62 -8.37 26.71
N ARG A 13 12.25 -9.27 27.48
CA ARG A 13 11.95 -10.71 27.46
C ARG A 13 10.51 -11.07 27.85
N ARG A 14 9.84 -10.22 28.64
CA ARG A 14 8.44 -10.44 29.05
C ARG A 14 7.44 -9.95 28.02
N LEU A 15 7.80 -8.90 27.25
CA LEU A 15 7.02 -8.41 26.13
C LEU A 15 7.11 -9.42 24.97
N GLU A 16 8.35 -9.79 24.58
CA GLU A 16 8.63 -10.76 23.53
C GLU A 16 7.89 -12.10 23.74
N ALA A 17 7.80 -12.61 24.98
CA ALA A 17 7.11 -13.86 25.27
C ALA A 17 5.56 -13.79 25.16
N ASN A 18 4.96 -12.62 25.40
CA ASN A 18 3.51 -12.42 25.32
C ASN A 18 3.06 -11.92 23.93
N ASP A 19 3.97 -11.34 23.15
CA ASP A 19 3.66 -10.78 21.83
C ASP A 19 3.60 -11.86 20.72
N MET A 20 4.30 -12.98 20.91
CA MET A 20 4.30 -14.11 19.94
C MET A 20 2.91 -14.67 19.60
N PRO A 21 2.02 -14.98 20.57
CA PRO A 21 0.67 -15.46 20.25
C PRO A 21 -0.19 -14.39 19.54
N LEU A 22 -0.03 -13.11 19.89
CA LEU A 22 -0.72 -11.99 19.24
C LEU A 22 -0.27 -11.82 17.77
N ALA A 23 1.03 -11.96 17.50
CA ALA A 23 1.57 -11.85 16.15
C ALA A 23 1.04 -12.96 15.24
N VAL A 24 0.96 -14.20 15.72
CA VAL A 24 0.43 -15.33 14.95
C VAL A 24 -1.06 -15.14 14.62
N GLU A 25 -1.86 -14.69 15.60
CA GLU A 25 -3.28 -14.44 15.38
C GLU A 25 -3.53 -13.28 14.38
N PHE A 26 -2.65 -12.28 14.38
CA PHE A 26 -2.71 -11.17 13.41
C PHE A 26 -2.37 -11.63 11.99
N LEU A 27 -1.34 -12.48 11.84
CA LEU A 27 -0.96 -13.05 10.55
C LEU A 27 -2.04 -13.94 9.94
N GLU A 28 -2.78 -14.69 10.76
CA GLU A 28 -3.93 -15.49 10.29
C GLU A 28 -5.09 -14.62 9.78
N ARG A 29 -5.18 -13.36 10.22
CA ARG A 29 -6.25 -12.43 9.87
C ARG A 29 -5.85 -11.43 8.77
N ILE A 30 -4.66 -11.56 8.18
CA ILE A 30 -4.21 -10.67 7.11
C ILE A 30 -4.92 -11.00 5.79
N ASP A 31 -5.43 -9.96 5.09
CA ASP A 31 -5.92 -10.10 3.71
C ASP A 31 -4.75 -10.11 2.71
N VAL A 32 -4.16 -11.29 2.51
CA VAL A 32 -3.05 -11.49 1.56
C VAL A 32 -3.49 -11.15 0.14
N MET A 33 -4.72 -11.50 -0.25
CA MET A 33 -5.20 -11.31 -1.61
C MET A 33 -5.45 -9.83 -1.92
N GLY A 34 -6.09 -9.12 -0.99
CA GLY A 34 -6.25 -7.67 -1.04
C GLY A 34 -4.88 -6.97 -1.14
N THR A 35 -3.92 -7.40 -0.31
CA THR A 35 -2.54 -6.89 -0.34
C THR A 35 -1.89 -7.06 -1.71
N VAL A 36 -1.99 -8.24 -2.31
CA VAL A 36 -1.39 -8.51 -3.63
C VAL A 36 -2.04 -7.64 -4.70
N PHE A 37 -3.37 -7.52 -4.72
CA PHE A 37 -4.06 -6.71 -5.71
C PHE A 37 -3.66 -5.23 -5.64
N ILE A 38 -3.63 -4.65 -4.43
CA ILE A 38 -3.30 -3.24 -4.28
C ILE A 38 -1.82 -2.97 -4.59
N VAL A 39 -0.90 -3.80 -4.12
CA VAL A 39 0.55 -3.63 -4.34
C VAL A 39 0.90 -3.79 -5.82
N VAL A 40 0.46 -4.87 -6.46
CA VAL A 40 0.76 -5.11 -7.88
C VAL A 40 0.06 -4.10 -8.77
N GLY A 41 -1.18 -3.72 -8.43
CA GLY A 41 -1.94 -2.70 -9.15
C GLY A 41 -1.26 -1.34 -9.12
N PHE A 42 -0.97 -0.82 -7.92
CA PHE A 42 -0.29 0.47 -7.79
C PHE A 42 1.11 0.46 -8.40
N ALA A 43 1.90 -0.59 -8.17
CA ALA A 43 3.25 -0.69 -8.74
C ALA A 43 3.23 -0.72 -10.27
N SER A 44 2.27 -1.41 -10.88
CA SER A 44 2.12 -1.43 -12.34
C SER A 44 1.67 -0.08 -12.89
N LEU A 45 0.74 0.59 -12.20
CA LEU A 45 0.24 1.90 -12.58
C LEU A 45 1.36 2.95 -12.53
N THR A 46 2.10 3.01 -11.42
CA THR A 46 3.21 3.95 -11.27
C THR A 46 4.32 3.66 -12.26
N ALA A 47 4.68 2.38 -12.46
CA ALA A 47 5.67 1.98 -13.46
C ALA A 47 5.26 2.40 -14.88
N SER A 48 3.98 2.25 -15.24
CA SER A 48 3.49 2.70 -16.55
C SER A 48 3.67 4.20 -16.74
N LEU A 49 3.35 5.02 -15.73
CA LEU A 49 3.46 6.48 -15.82
C LEU A 49 4.93 6.91 -15.91
N SER A 50 5.82 6.27 -15.18
CA SER A 50 7.26 6.57 -15.22
C SER A 50 7.91 6.12 -16.53
N LEU A 51 7.59 4.91 -17.01
CA LEU A 51 8.21 4.35 -18.23
C LEU A 51 7.68 4.99 -19.52
N ALA A 52 6.53 5.66 -19.48
CA ALA A 52 5.93 6.27 -20.67
C ALA A 52 6.83 7.34 -21.31
N THR A 53 7.65 8.04 -20.54
CA THR A 53 8.55 9.09 -21.05
C THR A 53 9.78 8.50 -21.77
N ASP A 54 10.32 7.39 -21.27
CA ASP A 54 11.51 6.74 -21.81
C ASP A 54 11.20 5.71 -22.92
N ALA A 55 9.93 5.42 -23.17
CA ALA A 55 9.51 4.38 -24.10
C ALA A 55 9.70 4.79 -25.57
N PRO A 56 10.07 3.86 -26.48
CA PRO A 56 10.35 4.17 -27.89
C PRO A 56 9.19 4.83 -28.65
N HIS A 57 7.95 4.52 -28.27
CA HIS A 57 6.72 5.09 -28.83
C HIS A 57 5.87 5.78 -27.76
N GLY A 58 6.49 6.18 -26.66
CA GLY A 58 5.83 6.76 -25.50
C GLY A 58 4.67 5.89 -24.98
N TRP A 59 3.52 6.52 -24.77
CA TRP A 59 2.28 5.91 -24.31
C TRP A 59 1.68 4.82 -25.22
N VAL A 60 2.09 4.77 -26.48
CA VAL A 60 1.58 3.78 -27.46
C VAL A 60 2.36 2.46 -27.37
N THR A 61 3.46 2.44 -26.63
CA THR A 61 4.29 1.25 -26.46
C THR A 61 3.52 0.14 -25.75
N GLY A 62 3.51 -1.07 -26.31
CA GLY A 62 2.62 -2.15 -25.86
C GLY A 62 2.73 -2.52 -24.37
N TYR A 63 3.94 -2.49 -23.79
CA TYR A 63 4.10 -2.78 -22.36
C TYR A 63 3.57 -1.66 -21.46
N VAL A 64 3.62 -0.39 -21.89
CA VAL A 64 3.07 0.75 -21.15
C VAL A 64 1.56 0.59 -21.06
N ILE A 65 0.90 0.29 -22.19
CA ILE A 65 -0.54 0.04 -22.23
C ILE A 65 -0.92 -1.17 -21.36
N ALA A 66 -0.15 -2.26 -21.43
CA ALA A 66 -0.40 -3.44 -20.61
C ALA A 66 -0.32 -3.12 -19.11
N LEU A 67 0.72 -2.41 -18.67
CA LEU A 67 0.89 -1.98 -17.28
C LEU A 67 -0.20 -1.00 -16.85
N LEU A 68 -0.65 -0.11 -17.73
CA LEU A 68 -1.73 0.84 -17.44
C LEU A 68 -3.07 0.12 -17.27
N CYS A 69 -3.38 -0.84 -18.13
CA CYS A 69 -4.58 -1.67 -18.03
C CYS A 69 -4.56 -2.52 -16.76
N VAL A 70 -3.44 -3.20 -16.47
CA VAL A 70 -3.26 -4.01 -15.26
C VAL A 70 -3.34 -3.15 -14.01
N GLY A 71 -2.63 -2.01 -14.01
CA GLY A 71 -2.59 -1.06 -12.91
C GLY A 71 -3.92 -0.34 -12.65
N SER A 72 -4.79 -0.23 -13.65
CA SER A 72 -6.15 0.29 -13.46
C SER A 72 -7.14 -0.80 -13.04
N THR A 73 -7.00 -2.03 -13.57
CA THR A 73 -7.96 -3.11 -13.33
C THR A 73 -7.79 -3.74 -11.94
N LEU A 74 -6.55 -3.95 -11.49
CA LEU A 74 -6.26 -4.59 -10.20
C LEU A 74 -6.80 -3.80 -9.00
N PRO A 75 -6.68 -2.46 -8.91
CA PRO A 75 -7.31 -1.68 -7.84
C PRO A 75 -8.84 -1.75 -7.85
N ILE A 76 -9.48 -1.85 -9.02
CA ILE A 76 -10.93 -2.04 -9.10
C ILE A 76 -11.31 -3.43 -8.56
N CYS A 77 -10.55 -4.47 -8.94
CA CYS A 77 -10.71 -5.81 -8.40
C CYS A 77 -10.46 -5.84 -6.88
N PHE A 78 -9.50 -5.07 -6.37
CA PHE A 78 -9.24 -4.90 -4.94
C PHE A 78 -10.47 -4.37 -4.20
N VAL A 79 -11.09 -3.28 -4.66
CA VAL A 79 -12.30 -2.72 -4.02
C VAL A 79 -13.44 -3.74 -4.01
N TRP A 80 -13.61 -4.48 -5.11
CA TRP A 80 -14.61 -5.55 -5.18
C TRP A 80 -14.31 -6.72 -4.25
N TRP A 81 -13.03 -7.09 -4.08
CA TRP A 81 -12.57 -8.14 -3.18
C TRP A 81 -12.75 -7.74 -1.71
N GLU A 82 -12.30 -6.55 -1.33
CA GLU A 82 -12.42 -6.00 0.03
C GLU A 82 -13.90 -5.90 0.47
N SER A 83 -14.83 -5.66 -0.46
CA SER A 83 -16.26 -5.66 -0.15
C SER A 83 -16.80 -7.04 0.29
N ARG A 84 -16.09 -8.13 -0.01
CA ARG A 84 -16.45 -9.52 0.33
C ARG A 84 -15.51 -10.17 1.35
N SER A 85 -14.37 -9.56 1.65
CA SER A 85 -13.37 -10.11 2.56
C SER A 85 -13.87 -10.13 4.01
N GLN A 86 -13.52 -11.17 4.77
CA GLN A 86 -13.91 -11.31 6.18
C GLN A 86 -13.06 -10.43 7.11
N PHE A 87 -11.80 -10.20 6.73
CA PHE A 87 -10.86 -9.36 7.45
C PHE A 87 -10.27 -8.34 6.46
N PRO A 88 -11.05 -7.33 6.05
CA PRO A 88 -10.61 -6.38 5.04
C PRO A 88 -9.34 -5.65 5.50
N LEU A 89 -8.38 -5.51 4.59
CA LEU A 89 -7.15 -4.75 4.85
C LEU A 89 -7.47 -3.29 5.14
N MET A 90 -8.45 -2.74 4.40
CA MET A 90 -8.93 -1.39 4.58
C MET A 90 -10.46 -1.38 4.57
N PRO A 91 -11.13 -1.17 5.72
CA PRO A 91 -12.58 -1.09 5.77
C PRO A 91 -13.08 0.03 4.84
N LEU A 92 -13.87 -0.30 3.81
CA LEU A 92 -14.34 0.66 2.80
C LEU A 92 -15.13 1.85 3.40
N ALA A 93 -15.65 1.70 4.62
CA ALA A 93 -16.29 2.78 5.36
C ALA A 93 -15.36 3.97 5.64
N ILE A 94 -14.04 3.78 5.69
CA ILE A 94 -13.08 4.86 5.95
C ILE A 94 -13.09 5.92 4.85
N TRP A 95 -13.38 5.52 3.60
CA TRP A 95 -13.50 6.44 2.47
C TRP A 95 -14.72 7.37 2.56
N LYS A 96 -15.71 7.04 3.41
CA LYS A 96 -16.82 7.94 3.70
C LYS A 96 -16.43 9.06 4.64
N ASP A 97 -15.32 8.94 5.35
CA ASP A 97 -14.81 10.02 6.18
C ASP A 97 -14.18 11.10 5.27
N PRO A 98 -14.70 12.33 5.27
CA PRO A 98 -14.24 13.38 4.38
C PRO A 98 -12.82 13.83 4.72
N THR A 99 -12.39 13.71 5.98
CA THR A 99 -11.03 14.08 6.40
C THR A 99 -10.02 13.12 5.78
N PHE A 100 -10.26 11.82 5.92
CA PHE A 100 -9.42 10.79 5.32
C PHE A 100 -9.34 10.95 3.81
N SER A 101 -10.50 11.04 3.14
CA SER A 101 -10.55 11.20 1.68
C SER A 101 -9.89 12.50 1.20
N ALA A 102 -10.04 13.60 1.94
CA ALA A 102 -9.36 14.86 1.61
C ALA A 102 -7.84 14.76 1.75
N VAL A 103 -7.33 14.09 2.79
CA VAL A 103 -5.89 13.88 2.99
C VAL A 103 -5.30 13.04 1.86
N ILE A 104 -5.96 11.95 1.47
CA ILE A 104 -5.51 11.11 0.34
C ILE A 104 -5.55 11.90 -0.97
N ALA A 105 -6.62 12.66 -1.22
CA ALA A 105 -6.70 13.49 -2.42
C ALA A 105 -5.60 14.56 -2.48
N ALA A 106 -5.32 15.22 -1.35
CA ALA A 106 -4.25 16.20 -1.24
C ALA A 106 -2.87 15.56 -1.49
N GLN A 107 -2.63 14.35 -0.96
CA GLN A 107 -1.40 13.58 -1.22
C GLN A 107 -1.23 13.28 -2.71
N CYS A 108 -2.26 12.74 -3.37
CA CYS A 108 -2.21 12.43 -4.80
C CYS A 108 -1.92 13.67 -5.66
N LEU A 109 -2.55 14.81 -5.34
CA LEU A 109 -2.30 16.08 -6.03
C LEU A 109 -0.87 16.58 -5.79
N GLY A 110 -0.35 16.41 -4.58
CA GLY A 110 1.03 16.72 -4.22
C GLY A 110 2.04 15.93 -5.06
N ASP A 111 1.84 14.61 -5.19
CA ASP A 111 2.73 13.73 -5.97
C ASP A 111 2.73 14.09 -7.46
N VAL A 112 1.58 14.46 -8.02
CA VAL A 112 1.46 14.96 -9.41
C VAL A 112 2.17 16.30 -9.59
N GLY A 113 2.02 17.23 -8.63
CA GLY A 113 2.70 18.53 -8.66
C GLY A 113 4.22 18.42 -8.57
N PHE A 114 4.72 17.55 -7.68
CA PHE A 114 6.15 17.27 -7.54
C PHE A 114 6.74 16.67 -8.82
N SER A 115 6.07 15.66 -9.37
CA SER A 115 6.48 15.03 -10.62
C SER A 115 6.55 16.04 -11.76
N SER A 116 5.58 16.96 -11.85
CA SER A 116 5.56 18.02 -12.88
C SER A 116 6.70 19.04 -12.78
N THR A 117 7.29 19.21 -11.60
CA THR A 117 8.36 20.20 -11.37
C THR A 117 9.75 19.60 -11.61
N THR A 118 9.88 18.27 -11.57
CA THR A 118 11.17 17.57 -11.63
C THR A 118 11.64 17.25 -13.07
N PHE A 119 10.79 17.49 -14.07
CA PHE A 119 11.09 17.31 -15.51
C PHE A 119 11.00 18.64 -16.26
#